data_AF-A0A973CW58-F1
#
_entry.id   AF-A0A973CW58-F1
#
_cell.length_a   1.000
_cell.length_b   1.000
_cell.length_c   1.000
_cell.angle_alpha   90.00
_cell.angle_beta   90.00
_cell.angle_gamma   90.00
#
_symmetry.space_group_name_H-M   'P 1'
#
loop_
_entity.id
_entity.type
_entity.pdbx_description
1 polymer ?
#
loop_
_entity_poly.entity_id
_entity_poly.type
_entity_poly.pdbx_seq_one_letter_code
_entity_poly.pdbx_strand_id
1 'polypeptide(L)'
;MILPAIVTAGDLQAAKAVRGQSKVYLEVGGRSLVAHVVAALQSVPEISEVWVVGDAARLQEELCGESADLELTKALHVVEQHRNLYENGWQTYRRLLPGAGPEGRDPEPADEHRPVLFLSADLPFATPQEISAFVRQALALDCDYAAGLVEAEALRDFVKREDGPGIRMAYFNLREGRFRQSNLHLIRPARVRNRHYLEEMYEHRYQKELGSIISLAWRLLRNEKGGFAVLAYYLLVHVAGLADRLRWVRVAGALRRFVPSARFERGCGALLGARFQFVVTRAGGCAVDIDNERDYAASARHFEAWRRAQRERAERIYGPLPLPSAGEATR
;
A
#
# COMPACT_ATOMS: atom_id res chain seq x y z
N MET A 1 0.43 19.83 6.54
CA MET A 1 -0.96 19.31 6.57
C MET A 1 -0.91 17.96 7.22
N ILE A 2 -1.73 17.73 8.24
CA ILE A 2 -1.88 16.43 8.91
C ILE A 2 -3.11 15.70 8.35
N LEU A 3 -3.11 14.36 8.36
CA LEU A 3 -4.20 13.52 7.85
C LEU A 3 -4.31 12.18 8.60
N PRO A 4 -5.49 11.55 8.61
CA PRO A 4 -5.66 10.23 9.20
C PRO A 4 -5.04 9.13 8.32
N ALA A 5 -4.61 8.03 8.94
CA ALA A 5 -4.23 6.79 8.27
C ALA A 5 -5.23 5.67 8.56
N ILE A 6 -5.57 4.88 7.54
CA ILE A 6 -6.35 3.65 7.64
C ILE A 6 -5.46 2.46 7.30
N VAL A 7 -5.22 1.60 8.29
CA VAL A 7 -4.53 0.32 8.16
C VAL A 7 -5.56 -0.78 7.96
N THR A 8 -5.53 -1.43 6.80
CA THR A 8 -6.43 -2.55 6.50
C THR A 8 -5.82 -3.87 6.98
N ALA A 9 -6.37 -4.41 8.06
CA ALA A 9 -5.94 -5.64 8.73
C ALA A 9 -7.00 -6.76 8.66
N GLY A 10 -7.99 -6.63 7.78
CA GLY A 10 -9.09 -7.59 7.66
C GLY A 10 -8.64 -8.99 7.26
N ASP A 11 -9.26 -10.00 7.88
CA ASP A 11 -9.04 -11.42 7.65
C ASP A 11 -10.28 -12.22 7.22
N LEU A 12 -11.43 -11.54 7.04
CA LEU A 12 -12.60 -12.11 6.36
C LEU A 12 -12.32 -12.36 4.87
N GLN A 13 -12.99 -13.38 4.34
CA GLN A 13 -12.96 -13.85 2.95
C GLN A 13 -11.58 -13.75 2.25
N ALA A 14 -10.95 -14.90 2.07
CA ALA A 14 -9.76 -15.09 1.23
C ALA A 14 -8.47 -14.41 1.72
N ALA A 15 -8.40 -14.00 3.00
CA ALA A 15 -7.13 -13.84 3.68
C ALA A 15 -6.40 -15.19 3.71
N LYS A 16 -5.24 -15.27 3.05
CA LYS A 16 -4.43 -16.49 3.09
C LYS A 16 -3.89 -16.66 4.50
N ALA A 17 -4.31 -17.72 5.15
CA ALA A 17 -3.66 -18.15 6.38
C ALA A 17 -2.20 -18.50 6.07
N VAL A 18 -1.29 -17.97 6.87
CA VAL A 18 0.12 -18.33 6.86
C VAL A 18 0.39 -18.91 8.24
N ARG A 19 0.86 -20.16 8.29
CA ARG A 19 0.95 -20.94 9.53
C ARG A 19 -0.37 -21.07 10.31
N GLY A 20 -1.50 -21.15 9.60
CA GLY A 20 -2.82 -21.36 10.22
C GLY A 20 -3.45 -20.12 10.86
N GLN A 21 -2.84 -18.94 10.73
CA GLN A 21 -3.42 -17.68 11.20
C GLN A 21 -3.37 -16.59 10.13
N SER A 22 -4.16 -15.54 10.30
CA SER A 22 -4.09 -14.36 9.44
C SER A 22 -2.70 -13.72 9.51
N LYS A 23 -2.18 -13.32 8.34
CA LYS A 23 -0.81 -12.83 8.19
C LYS A 23 -0.50 -11.61 9.05
N VAL A 24 -1.50 -10.76 9.31
CA VAL A 24 -1.32 -9.49 10.03
C VAL A 24 -0.91 -9.70 11.50
N TYR A 25 -1.21 -10.87 12.05
CA TYR A 25 -0.86 -11.28 13.43
C TYR A 25 0.40 -12.16 13.50
N LEU A 26 1.10 -12.37 12.38
CA LEU A 26 2.38 -13.05 12.43
C LEU A 26 3.41 -12.20 13.16
N GLU A 27 4.17 -12.84 14.04
CA GLU A 27 5.21 -12.16 14.79
C GLU A 27 6.54 -12.20 14.06
N VAL A 28 7.19 -11.04 13.98
CA VAL A 28 8.56 -10.90 13.52
C VAL A 28 9.27 -9.95 14.49
N GLY A 29 10.48 -10.30 14.95
CA GLY A 29 11.21 -9.44 15.88
C GLY A 29 10.45 -9.07 17.16
N GLY A 30 9.64 -10.00 17.67
CA GLY A 30 8.90 -9.84 18.93
C GLY A 30 7.63 -9.00 18.85
N ARG A 31 7.15 -8.60 17.66
CA ARG A 31 5.86 -7.91 17.50
C ARG A 31 5.09 -8.46 16.31
N SER A 32 3.76 -8.37 16.34
CA SER A 32 2.94 -8.66 15.16
C SER A 32 3.20 -7.69 14.01
N LEU A 33 2.90 -8.11 12.78
CA LEU A 33 3.05 -7.25 11.61
C LEU A 33 2.20 -5.98 11.73
N VAL A 34 0.96 -6.11 12.22
CA VAL A 34 0.08 -4.96 12.42
C VAL A 34 0.67 -3.99 13.45
N ALA A 35 1.23 -4.49 14.55
CA ALA A 35 1.91 -3.65 15.55
C ALA A 35 3.12 -2.92 14.95
N HIS A 36 3.89 -3.55 14.06
CA HIS A 36 4.98 -2.86 13.36
C HIS A 36 4.49 -1.69 12.50
N VAL A 37 3.39 -1.86 11.77
CA VAL A 37 2.83 -0.80 10.93
C VAL A 37 2.27 0.33 11.79
N VAL A 38 1.52 0.02 12.84
CA VAL A 38 0.97 1.01 13.78
C VAL A 38 2.11 1.80 14.43
N ALA A 39 3.15 1.14 14.94
CA ALA A 39 4.32 1.79 15.52
C ALA A 39 5.00 2.77 14.54
N ALA A 40 5.13 2.37 13.26
CA ALA A 40 5.70 3.25 12.25
C ALA A 40 4.84 4.51 12.04
N LEU A 41 3.51 4.37 11.92
CA LEU A 41 2.58 5.48 11.73
C LEU A 41 2.53 6.44 12.91
N GLN A 42 2.67 5.93 14.15
CA GLN A 42 2.75 6.79 15.34
C GLN A 42 3.93 7.76 15.27
N SER A 43 5.00 7.40 14.56
CA SER A 43 6.17 8.26 14.37
C SER A 43 6.09 9.21 13.17
N VAL A 44 5.11 9.08 12.26
CA VAL A 44 5.04 9.89 11.02
C VAL A 44 4.44 11.28 11.30
N PRO A 45 5.15 12.40 11.12
CA PRO A 45 4.64 13.73 11.51
C PRO A 45 3.34 14.15 10.84
N GLU A 46 3.12 13.74 9.60
CA GLU A 46 1.94 14.09 8.81
C GLU A 46 0.69 13.28 9.20
N ILE A 47 0.81 12.25 10.03
CA ILE A 47 -0.33 11.42 10.47
C ILE A 47 -0.92 12.00 11.76
N SER A 48 -2.22 12.33 11.76
CA SER A 48 -2.94 12.84 12.93
C SER A 48 -3.43 11.74 13.86
N GLU A 49 -3.89 10.63 13.29
CA GLU A 49 -4.55 9.52 13.98
C GLU A 49 -4.44 8.25 13.13
N VAL A 50 -4.51 7.09 13.78
CA VAL A 50 -4.40 5.78 13.13
C VAL A 50 -5.69 5.00 13.35
N TRP A 51 -6.31 4.58 12.25
CA TRP A 51 -7.48 3.71 12.24
C TRP A 51 -7.06 2.33 11.74
N VAL A 52 -7.37 1.27 12.47
CA VAL A 52 -7.06 -0.11 12.11
C VAL A 52 -8.37 -0.88 11.96
N VAL A 53 -8.62 -1.41 10.77
CA VAL A 53 -9.84 -2.16 10.45
C VAL A 53 -9.53 -3.65 10.29
N GLY A 54 -10.15 -4.48 11.13
CA GLY A 54 -9.91 -5.93 11.22
C GLY A 54 -10.87 -6.59 12.21
N ASP A 55 -10.57 -7.82 12.66
CA ASP A 55 -11.24 -8.42 13.83
C ASP A 55 -10.99 -7.52 15.04
N ALA A 56 -12.00 -6.76 15.47
CA ALA A 56 -11.79 -5.70 16.45
C ALA A 56 -11.34 -6.26 17.80
N ALA A 57 -11.90 -7.40 18.23
CA ALA A 57 -11.56 -8.01 19.51
C ALA A 57 -10.08 -8.43 19.52
N ARG A 58 -9.64 -9.12 18.46
CA ARG A 58 -8.25 -9.58 18.32
C ARG A 58 -7.27 -8.42 18.16
N LEU A 59 -7.64 -7.39 17.39
CA LEU A 59 -6.83 -6.17 17.27
C LEU A 59 -6.71 -5.43 18.59
N GLN A 60 -7.78 -5.38 19.40
CA GLN A 60 -7.75 -4.75 20.72
C GLN A 60 -6.75 -5.44 21.64
N GLU A 61 -6.76 -6.78 21.67
CA GLU A 61 -5.82 -7.58 22.46
C GLU A 61 -4.37 -7.35 21.99
N GLU A 62 -4.14 -7.39 20.68
CA GLU A 62 -2.80 -7.25 20.09
C GLU A 62 -2.21 -5.84 20.23
N LEU A 63 -3.03 -4.79 20.06
CA LEU A 63 -2.54 -3.41 19.98
C LEU A 63 -2.70 -2.63 21.29
N CYS A 64 -3.63 -3.03 22.16
CA CYS A 64 -4.00 -2.32 23.38
C CYS A 64 -3.97 -3.21 24.63
N GLY A 65 -3.67 -4.51 24.51
CA GLY A 65 -3.54 -5.41 25.66
C GLY A 65 -2.31 -5.11 26.51
N GLU A 66 -2.25 -5.71 27.71
CA GLU A 66 -1.13 -5.51 28.66
C GLU A 66 0.24 -5.92 28.08
N SER A 67 0.23 -6.87 27.13
CA SER A 67 1.43 -7.35 26.44
C SER A 67 1.83 -6.51 25.23
N ALA A 68 1.05 -5.48 24.87
CA ALA A 68 1.30 -4.68 23.67
C ALA A 68 2.55 -3.78 23.87
N ASP A 69 3.63 -4.10 23.16
CA ASP A 69 4.86 -3.30 23.10
C ASP A 69 4.70 -2.15 22.08
N LEU A 70 3.79 -1.22 22.38
CA LEU A 70 3.45 -0.06 21.54
C LEU A 70 3.33 1.22 22.35
N GLU A 71 4.22 2.18 22.07
CA GLU A 71 4.08 3.54 22.55
C GLU A 71 3.11 4.31 21.64
N LEU A 72 1.95 4.70 22.18
CA LEU A 72 0.93 5.45 21.46
C LEU A 72 1.06 6.94 21.74
N THR A 73 1.53 7.70 20.75
CA THR A 73 1.61 9.18 20.83
C THR A 73 0.44 9.88 20.15
N LYS A 74 -0.39 9.14 19.40
CA LYS A 74 -1.57 9.65 18.68
C LYS A 74 -2.73 8.69 18.88
N ALA A 75 -3.94 9.19 18.63
CA ALA A 75 -5.15 8.41 18.75
C ALA A 75 -5.10 7.17 17.85
N LEU A 76 -5.42 6.02 18.44
CA LEU A 76 -5.54 4.72 17.78
C LEU A 76 -7.01 4.28 17.88
N HIS A 77 -7.63 4.06 16.72
CA HIS A 77 -9.02 3.63 16.60
C HIS A 77 -9.05 2.24 15.98
N VAL A 78 -9.59 1.27 16.70
CA VAL A 78 -9.85 -0.07 16.17
C VAL A 78 -11.31 -0.13 15.74
N VAL A 79 -11.56 -0.60 14.52
CA VAL A 79 -12.90 -0.78 13.97
C VAL A 79 -13.08 -2.18 13.38
N GLU A 80 -14.29 -2.69 13.52
CA GLU A 80 -14.64 -4.01 12.99
C GLU A 80 -14.55 -4.04 11.46
N GLN A 81 -14.06 -5.16 10.95
CA GLN A 81 -13.95 -5.45 9.53
C GLN A 81 -15.30 -5.67 8.84
N HIS A 82 -15.28 -5.42 7.55
CA HIS A 82 -16.36 -5.60 6.59
C HIS A 82 -15.99 -6.66 5.55
N ARG A 83 -16.85 -6.88 4.54
CA ARG A 83 -16.77 -8.07 3.67
C ARG A 83 -15.48 -8.16 2.86
N ASN A 84 -14.91 -7.01 2.48
CA ASN A 84 -13.76 -6.94 1.58
C ASN A 84 -12.89 -5.69 1.86
N LEU A 85 -11.74 -5.62 1.19
CA LEU A 85 -10.77 -4.53 1.38
C LEU A 85 -11.36 -3.14 1.06
N TYR A 86 -12.19 -3.06 0.03
CA TYR A 86 -12.83 -1.80 -0.36
C TYR A 86 -13.78 -1.31 0.73
N GLU A 87 -14.65 -2.18 1.25
CA GLU A 87 -15.56 -1.83 2.35
C GLU A 87 -14.81 -1.47 3.62
N ASN A 88 -13.74 -2.20 3.95
CA ASN A 88 -12.87 -1.87 5.08
C ASN A 88 -12.36 -0.43 4.97
N GLY A 89 -11.85 -0.03 3.81
CA GLY A 89 -11.41 1.34 3.59
C GLY A 89 -12.56 2.35 3.59
N TRP A 90 -13.67 2.04 2.91
CA TRP A 90 -14.79 2.96 2.71
C TRP A 90 -15.59 3.22 3.99
N GLN A 91 -15.95 2.18 4.73
CA GLN A 91 -16.72 2.31 5.97
C GLN A 91 -15.88 2.97 7.06
N THR A 92 -14.58 2.66 7.14
CA THR A 92 -13.67 3.35 8.05
C THR A 92 -13.54 4.83 7.67
N TYR A 93 -13.47 5.16 6.37
CA TYR A 93 -13.51 6.54 5.91
C TYR A 93 -14.80 7.26 6.36
N ARG A 94 -15.97 6.62 6.27
CA ARG A 94 -17.24 7.21 6.74
C ARG A 94 -17.24 7.48 8.24
N ARG A 95 -16.56 6.64 9.04
CA ARG A 95 -16.44 6.78 10.51
C ARG A 95 -15.44 7.85 10.94
N LEU A 96 -14.38 8.10 10.17
CA LEU A 96 -13.39 9.15 10.51
C LEU A 96 -13.83 10.57 10.13
N LEU A 97 -14.94 10.72 9.41
CA LEU A 97 -15.41 12.04 9.00
C LEU A 97 -15.85 12.86 10.23
N PRO A 98 -15.57 14.18 10.29
CA PRO A 98 -15.97 15.01 11.42
C PRO A 98 -17.49 14.95 11.64
N GLY A 99 -17.91 14.76 12.90
CA GLY A 99 -19.32 14.61 13.27
C GLY A 99 -19.93 13.25 12.92
N ALA A 100 -19.15 12.29 12.42
CA ALA A 100 -19.61 10.92 12.24
C ALA A 100 -19.86 10.24 13.59
N GLY A 101 -20.97 9.51 13.69
CA GLY A 101 -21.22 8.57 14.78
C GLY A 101 -20.58 7.21 14.52
N PRO A 102 -20.87 6.21 15.38
CA PRO A 102 -20.34 4.85 15.24
C PRO A 102 -20.66 4.17 13.90
N GLU A 103 -21.78 4.54 13.27
CA GLU A 103 -22.19 4.02 11.95
C GLU A 103 -21.52 4.72 10.76
N GLY A 104 -20.76 5.78 11.02
CA GLY A 104 -20.23 6.67 10.00
C GLY A 104 -21.28 7.58 9.38
N ARG A 105 -20.83 8.50 8.53
CA ARG A 105 -21.69 9.30 7.65
C ARG A 105 -21.15 9.33 6.24
N ASP A 106 -21.99 9.67 5.28
CA ASP A 106 -21.55 9.86 3.90
C ASP A 106 -20.79 11.20 3.77
N PRO A 107 -19.81 11.29 2.85
CA PRO A 107 -19.06 12.51 2.64
C PRO A 107 -19.94 13.60 2.02
N GLU A 108 -19.72 14.82 2.49
CA GLU A 108 -20.35 16.04 2.00
C GLU A 108 -19.34 16.86 1.17
N PRO A 109 -19.75 17.93 0.47
CA PRO A 109 -18.83 18.77 -0.30
C PRO A 109 -17.62 19.28 0.49
N ALA A 110 -17.77 19.50 1.80
CA ALA A 110 -16.68 19.90 2.69
C ALA A 110 -15.59 18.82 2.86
N ASP A 111 -15.91 17.55 2.60
CA ASP A 111 -15.01 16.41 2.75
C ASP A 111 -14.28 16.06 1.44
N GLU A 112 -14.65 16.66 0.30
CA GLU A 112 -14.10 16.32 -1.02
C GLU A 112 -12.57 16.36 -1.07
N HIS A 113 -11.97 17.30 -0.35
CA HIS A 113 -10.54 17.52 -0.38
C HIS A 113 -9.77 16.75 0.70
N ARG A 114 -10.46 16.04 1.59
CA ARG A 114 -9.85 15.36 2.74
C ARG A 114 -9.02 14.15 2.28
N PRO A 115 -7.68 14.21 2.38
CA PRO A 115 -6.85 13.08 2.04
C PRO A 115 -6.79 12.09 3.20
N VAL A 116 -6.69 10.81 2.87
CA VAL A 116 -6.50 9.72 3.84
C VAL A 116 -5.42 8.80 3.30
N LEU A 117 -4.49 8.41 4.16
CA LEU A 117 -3.48 7.41 3.83
C LEU A 117 -4.06 6.02 4.06
N PHE A 118 -4.05 5.17 3.05
CA PHE A 118 -4.41 3.75 3.14
C PHE A 118 -3.17 2.89 2.98
N LEU A 119 -3.04 1.87 3.83
CA LEU A 119 -1.97 0.89 3.75
C LEU A 119 -2.36 -0.46 4.35
N SER A 120 -1.67 -1.51 3.91
CA SER A 120 -1.84 -2.86 4.48
C SER A 120 -1.12 -3.01 5.82
N ALA A 121 -1.57 -3.98 6.62
CA ALA A 121 -1.07 -4.24 7.96
C ALA A 121 0.15 -5.18 8.03
N ASP A 122 0.75 -5.54 6.89
CA ASP A 122 1.75 -6.61 6.77
C ASP A 122 3.11 -6.09 6.28
N LEU A 123 3.49 -4.87 6.67
CA LEU A 123 4.70 -4.16 6.22
C LEU A 123 5.74 -4.02 7.34
N PRO A 124 6.38 -5.11 7.81
CA PRO A 124 7.27 -5.09 8.98
C PRO A 124 8.52 -4.21 8.80
N PHE A 125 8.86 -3.88 7.56
CA PHE A 125 10.03 -3.08 7.20
C PHE A 125 9.71 -1.64 6.82
N ALA A 126 8.43 -1.23 6.88
CA ALA A 126 8.05 0.16 6.64
C ALA A 126 8.76 1.10 7.62
N THR A 127 9.27 2.21 7.11
CA THR A 127 9.95 3.23 7.94
C THR A 127 9.11 4.51 8.00
N PRO A 128 9.07 5.19 9.15
CA PRO A 128 8.37 6.47 9.28
C PRO A 128 8.84 7.51 8.24
N GLN A 129 10.14 7.54 7.96
CA GLN A 129 10.77 8.42 6.97
C GLN A 129 10.23 8.17 5.55
N GLU A 130 10.12 6.89 5.14
CA GLU A 130 9.58 6.55 3.82
C GLU A 130 8.11 6.92 3.70
N ILE A 131 7.31 6.65 4.74
CA ILE A 131 5.88 7.02 4.76
C ILE A 131 5.72 8.54 4.70
N SER A 132 6.47 9.30 5.52
CA SER A 132 6.48 10.77 5.49
C SER A 132 6.87 11.30 4.11
N ALA A 133 7.92 10.75 3.50
CA ALA A 133 8.37 11.16 2.17
C ALA A 133 7.31 10.88 1.10
N PHE A 134 6.63 9.73 1.16
CA PHE A 134 5.51 9.43 0.27
C PHE A 134 4.36 10.43 0.46
N VAL A 135 3.93 10.66 1.70
CA VAL A 135 2.81 11.56 2.03
C VAL A 135 3.09 12.98 1.56
N ARG A 136 4.28 13.53 1.85
CA ARG A 136 4.66 14.89 1.43
C ARG A 136 4.68 15.03 -0.08
N GLN A 137 5.28 14.07 -0.79
CA GLN A 137 5.29 14.08 -2.25
C GLN A 137 3.87 13.97 -2.82
N ALA A 138 3.06 13.06 -2.31
CA ALA A 138 1.68 12.86 -2.74
C ALA A 138 0.81 14.10 -2.52
N LEU A 139 0.94 14.79 -1.38
CA LEU A 139 0.22 16.04 -1.09
C LEU A 139 0.67 17.22 -1.97
N ALA A 140 1.92 17.21 -2.44
CA ALA A 140 2.42 18.21 -3.38
C ALA A 140 1.90 18.00 -4.82
N LEU A 141 1.35 16.82 -5.13
CA LEU A 141 0.73 16.54 -6.42
C LEU A 141 -0.72 17.05 -6.45
N ASP A 142 -1.10 17.58 -7.60
CA ASP A 142 -2.49 17.92 -7.89
C ASP A 142 -3.27 16.68 -8.38
N CYS A 143 -3.35 15.65 -7.53
CA CYS A 143 -4.01 14.39 -7.82
C CYS A 143 -4.94 13.95 -6.68
N ASP A 144 -6.03 13.27 -7.00
CA ASP A 144 -7.03 12.79 -6.05
C ASP A 144 -6.70 11.39 -5.50
N TYR A 145 -5.82 10.67 -6.20
CA TYR A 145 -5.31 9.36 -5.79
C TYR A 145 -3.83 9.28 -6.18
N ALA A 146 -2.95 9.26 -5.17
CA ALA A 146 -1.54 8.89 -5.31
C ALA A 146 -1.30 7.44 -4.89
N ALA A 147 -0.66 6.64 -5.75
CA ALA A 147 -0.24 5.27 -5.43
C ALA A 147 1.28 5.15 -5.39
N GLY A 148 1.82 4.48 -4.38
CA GLY A 148 3.27 4.41 -4.20
C GLY A 148 3.94 3.35 -5.07
N LEU A 149 5.11 3.69 -5.59
CA LEU A 149 6.04 2.82 -6.28
C LEU A 149 7.39 2.84 -5.56
N VAL A 150 8.08 1.71 -5.56
CA VAL A 150 9.44 1.58 -5.04
C VAL A 150 10.37 1.16 -6.17
N GLU A 151 11.50 1.84 -6.31
CA GLU A 151 12.55 1.44 -7.27
C GLU A 151 13.08 0.04 -6.93
N ALA A 152 13.26 -0.82 -7.94
CA ALA A 152 13.77 -2.17 -7.73
C ALA A 152 15.16 -2.21 -7.06
N GLU A 153 15.94 -1.14 -7.22
CA GLU A 153 17.22 -0.94 -6.53
C GLU A 153 17.09 -0.92 -5.01
N ALA A 154 16.00 -0.31 -4.52
CA ALA A 154 15.71 -0.19 -3.10
C ALA A 154 15.49 -1.57 -2.45
N LEU A 155 15.11 -2.57 -3.26
CA LEU A 155 14.66 -3.87 -2.80
C LEU A 155 15.75 -4.95 -2.82
N ARG A 156 16.96 -4.60 -3.26
CA ARG A 156 18.07 -5.57 -3.40
C ARG A 156 18.39 -6.35 -2.13
N ASP A 157 18.26 -5.71 -0.96
CA ASP A 157 18.57 -6.34 0.33
C ASP A 157 17.61 -7.49 0.69
N PHE A 158 16.38 -7.43 0.17
CA PHE A 158 15.32 -8.41 0.46
C PHE A 158 15.27 -9.57 -0.53
N VAL A 159 15.88 -9.41 -1.71
CA VAL A 159 15.92 -10.46 -2.72
C VAL A 159 16.92 -11.54 -2.29
N LYS A 160 16.66 -12.80 -2.65
CA LYS A 160 17.51 -13.94 -2.32
C LYS A 160 18.99 -13.64 -2.60
N ARG A 161 19.83 -13.82 -1.58
CA ARG A 161 21.29 -13.74 -1.62
C ARG A 161 21.91 -15.14 -1.42
N GLU A 162 23.23 -15.24 -1.51
CA GLU A 162 23.96 -16.51 -1.29
C GLU A 162 23.86 -17.03 0.16
N ASP A 163 23.58 -16.14 1.11
CA ASP A 163 23.54 -16.36 2.57
C ASP A 163 22.16 -16.73 3.15
N GLY A 164 21.12 -16.88 2.31
CA GLY A 164 19.80 -17.31 2.79
C GLY A 164 18.63 -17.15 1.83
N PRO A 165 17.42 -17.58 2.24
CA PRO A 165 16.19 -17.32 1.50
C PRO A 165 15.87 -15.82 1.50
N GLY A 166 15.41 -15.30 0.36
CA GLY A 166 14.87 -13.94 0.26
C GLY A 166 13.48 -13.94 -0.36
N ILE A 167 12.90 -12.76 -0.48
CA ILE A 167 11.53 -12.54 -0.95
C ILE A 167 11.53 -12.46 -2.48
N ARG A 168 10.64 -13.23 -3.12
CA ARG A 168 10.46 -13.16 -4.58
C ARG A 168 9.47 -12.06 -4.91
N MET A 169 9.94 -11.06 -5.64
CA MET A 169 9.15 -9.88 -5.97
C MET A 169 8.76 -9.85 -7.45
N ALA A 170 7.56 -9.31 -7.71
CA ALA A 170 7.12 -8.94 -9.04
C ALA A 170 7.41 -7.45 -9.28
N TYR A 171 7.88 -7.14 -10.49
CA TYR A 171 8.24 -5.79 -10.91
C TYR A 171 7.45 -5.35 -12.14
N PHE A 172 7.12 -4.07 -12.18
CA PHE A 172 6.61 -3.35 -13.32
C PHE A 172 7.78 -2.68 -14.05
N ASN A 173 7.92 -2.99 -15.34
CA ASN A 173 8.94 -2.41 -16.19
C ASN A 173 8.32 -1.26 -16.98
N LEU A 174 8.57 -0.04 -16.52
CA LEU A 174 8.13 1.20 -17.15
C LEU A 174 9.32 1.85 -17.88
N ARG A 175 9.01 2.82 -18.74
CA ARG A 175 10.02 3.62 -19.43
C ARG A 175 10.92 4.31 -18.42
N GLU A 176 10.33 4.85 -17.36
CA GLU A 176 11.02 5.62 -16.33
C GLU A 176 11.90 4.74 -15.43
N GLY A 177 11.64 3.44 -15.33
CA GLY A 177 12.38 2.57 -14.43
C GLY A 177 11.74 1.21 -14.22
N ARG A 178 12.35 0.45 -13.31
CA ARG A 178 11.82 -0.83 -12.83
C ARG A 178 11.32 -0.63 -11.41
N PHE A 179 10.04 -0.89 -11.20
CA PHE A 179 9.37 -0.54 -9.95
C PHE A 179 8.61 -1.72 -9.38
N ARG A 180 8.43 -1.74 -8.07
CA ARG A 180 7.43 -2.57 -7.39
C ARG A 180 6.35 -1.63 -6.86
N GLN A 181 5.09 -2.05 -6.92
CA GLN A 181 4.03 -1.31 -6.24
C GLN A 181 4.23 -1.41 -4.73
N SER A 182 4.20 -0.27 -4.05
CA SER A 182 4.16 -0.21 -2.59
C SER A 182 2.72 -0.41 -2.10
N ASN A 183 2.56 -0.67 -0.81
CA ASN A 183 1.24 -0.72 -0.19
C ASN A 183 0.75 0.65 0.31
N LEU A 184 1.36 1.77 -0.12
CA LEU A 184 0.94 3.12 0.26
C LEU A 184 0.01 3.74 -0.79
N HIS A 185 -1.14 4.24 -0.34
CA HIS A 185 -2.13 4.91 -1.18
C HIS A 185 -2.64 6.16 -0.47
N LEU A 186 -2.41 7.36 -1.03
CA LEU A 186 -3.01 8.59 -0.53
C LEU A 186 -4.21 8.94 -1.40
N ILE A 187 -5.40 8.90 -0.83
CA ILE A 187 -6.66 9.02 -1.59
C ILE A 187 -7.50 10.14 -1.00
N ARG A 188 -8.20 10.89 -1.85
CA ARG A 188 -9.36 11.73 -1.49
C ARG A 188 -10.62 10.95 -1.82
N PRO A 189 -11.18 10.13 -0.89
CA PRO A 189 -12.15 9.10 -1.25
C PRO A 189 -13.43 9.66 -1.86
N ALA A 190 -13.88 10.81 -1.36
CA ALA A 190 -15.05 11.53 -1.88
C ALA A 190 -14.92 11.90 -3.37
N ARG A 191 -13.69 12.15 -3.87
CA ARG A 191 -13.43 12.54 -5.27
C ARG A 191 -13.27 11.37 -6.24
N VAL A 192 -13.21 10.14 -5.74
CA VAL A 192 -13.23 8.95 -6.60
C VAL A 192 -14.66 8.68 -7.03
N ARG A 193 -14.97 8.79 -8.33
CA ARG A 193 -16.35 8.68 -8.83
C ARG A 193 -16.78 7.22 -9.04
N ASN A 194 -15.95 6.43 -9.70
CA ASN A 194 -16.31 5.07 -10.11
C ASN A 194 -15.81 4.04 -9.09
N ARG A 195 -16.18 4.23 -7.82
CA ARG A 195 -15.68 3.41 -6.71
C ARG A 195 -16.07 1.93 -6.82
N HIS A 196 -17.19 1.64 -7.48
CA HIS A 196 -17.64 0.27 -7.76
C HIS A 196 -16.61 -0.56 -8.53
N TYR A 197 -15.76 0.05 -9.38
CA TYR A 197 -14.68 -0.70 -10.04
C TYR A 197 -13.59 -1.13 -9.06
N LEU A 198 -13.35 -0.40 -7.97
CA LEU A 198 -12.44 -0.84 -6.91
C LEU A 198 -13.02 -2.07 -6.22
N GLU A 199 -14.30 -2.03 -5.87
CA GLU A 199 -15.02 -3.15 -5.28
C GLU A 199 -14.96 -4.40 -6.16
N GLU A 200 -15.38 -4.30 -7.43
CA GLU A 200 -15.34 -5.40 -8.40
C GLU A 200 -13.90 -5.94 -8.58
N MET A 201 -12.90 -5.07 -8.72
CA MET A 201 -11.51 -5.50 -8.87
C MET A 201 -11.04 -6.33 -7.68
N TYR A 202 -11.40 -5.95 -6.45
CA TYR A 202 -11.01 -6.69 -5.25
C TYR A 202 -11.78 -8.00 -5.10
N GLU A 203 -13.06 -8.05 -5.46
CA GLU A 203 -13.83 -9.30 -5.49
C GLU A 203 -13.26 -10.28 -6.55
N HIS A 204 -12.88 -9.78 -7.72
CA HIS A 204 -12.28 -10.58 -8.78
C HIS A 204 -10.78 -10.89 -8.58
N ARG A 205 -10.06 -10.18 -7.70
CA ARG A 205 -8.65 -10.48 -7.34
C ARG A 205 -8.50 -11.89 -6.77
N TYR A 206 -9.57 -12.45 -6.22
CA TYR A 206 -9.61 -13.80 -5.65
C TYR A 206 -9.94 -14.89 -6.66
N GLN A 207 -10.60 -14.53 -7.77
CA GLN A 207 -10.77 -15.42 -8.91
C GLN A 207 -9.47 -15.39 -9.73
N LYS A 208 -8.53 -16.27 -9.37
CA LYS A 208 -7.32 -16.56 -10.14
C LYS A 208 -7.69 -17.13 -11.51
N GLU A 209 -8.17 -16.32 -12.43
CA GLU A 209 -8.36 -16.76 -13.79
C GLU A 209 -7.91 -15.68 -14.77
N LEU A 210 -7.21 -16.14 -15.80
CA LEU A 210 -6.95 -15.40 -17.03
C LEU A 210 -8.22 -14.68 -17.55
N GLY A 211 -9.42 -15.12 -17.15
CA GLY A 211 -10.72 -14.49 -17.41
C GLY A 211 -10.92 -13.09 -16.82
N SER A 212 -10.44 -12.75 -15.61
CA SER A 212 -10.58 -11.39 -15.05
C SER A 212 -9.64 -10.39 -15.73
N ILE A 213 -8.48 -10.89 -16.16
CA ILE A 213 -7.52 -10.19 -17.01
C ILE A 213 -8.10 -9.95 -18.43
N ILE A 214 -8.69 -10.99 -19.04
CA ILE A 214 -9.35 -10.88 -20.35
C ILE A 214 -10.58 -9.97 -20.26
N SER A 215 -11.35 -10.04 -19.17
CA SER A 215 -12.52 -9.19 -18.90
C SER A 215 -12.13 -7.71 -18.75
N LEU A 216 -11.06 -7.41 -18.00
CA LEU A 216 -10.52 -6.06 -17.89
C LEU A 216 -10.05 -5.54 -19.25
N ALA A 217 -9.33 -6.36 -20.02
CA ALA A 217 -8.94 -6.04 -21.38
C ALA A 217 -10.16 -5.84 -22.30
N TRP A 218 -11.20 -6.67 -22.19
CA TRP A 218 -12.44 -6.59 -22.98
C TRP A 218 -13.29 -5.36 -22.64
N ARG A 219 -13.39 -4.99 -21.36
CA ARG A 219 -14.10 -3.80 -20.90
C ARG A 219 -13.37 -2.53 -21.35
N LEU A 220 -12.04 -2.52 -21.31
CA LEU A 220 -11.23 -1.44 -21.87
C LEU A 220 -11.32 -1.38 -23.41
N LEU A 221 -11.42 -2.53 -24.08
CA LEU A 221 -11.67 -2.63 -25.53
C LEU A 221 -13.03 -2.03 -25.93
N ARG A 222 -14.05 -2.17 -25.08
CA ARG A 222 -15.43 -1.72 -25.34
C ARG A 222 -15.68 -0.25 -25.01
N ASN A 223 -15.03 0.28 -23.98
CA ASN A 223 -15.38 1.58 -23.41
C ASN A 223 -14.49 2.75 -23.88
N GLU A 224 -13.37 2.50 -24.56
CA GLU A 224 -12.54 3.58 -25.13
C GLU A 224 -12.46 3.55 -26.65
N LYS A 225 -12.46 4.76 -27.27
CA LYS A 225 -12.02 4.96 -28.65
C LYS A 225 -10.54 4.60 -28.77
N GLY A 226 -10.23 3.33 -29.05
CA GLY A 226 -8.84 2.86 -29.17
C GLY A 226 -8.55 1.49 -28.57
N GLY A 227 -9.55 0.61 -28.40
CA GLY A 227 -9.40 -0.69 -27.74
C GLY A 227 -8.19 -1.53 -28.19
N PHE A 228 -7.85 -1.55 -29.49
CA PHE A 228 -6.64 -2.24 -29.99
C PHE A 228 -5.34 -1.68 -29.41
N ALA A 229 -5.25 -0.38 -29.19
CA ALA A 229 -4.08 0.24 -28.56
C ALA A 229 -3.98 -0.11 -27.07
N VAL A 230 -5.11 -0.35 -26.39
CA VAL A 230 -5.10 -0.83 -24.99
C VAL A 230 -4.66 -2.30 -24.93
N LEU A 231 -5.17 -3.14 -25.82
CA LEU A 231 -4.73 -4.54 -25.93
C LEU A 231 -3.25 -4.67 -26.28
N ALA A 232 -2.77 -3.90 -27.27
CA ALA A 232 -1.36 -3.87 -27.63
C ALA A 232 -0.48 -3.42 -26.45
N TYR A 233 -0.93 -2.43 -25.68
CA TYR A 233 -0.21 -1.96 -24.50
C TYR A 233 -0.21 -2.99 -23.37
N TYR A 234 -1.35 -3.63 -23.13
CA TYR A 234 -1.47 -4.74 -22.19
C TYR A 234 -0.48 -5.87 -22.54
N LEU A 235 -0.45 -6.29 -23.81
CA LEU A 235 0.50 -7.31 -24.29
C LEU A 235 1.95 -6.85 -24.09
N LEU A 236 2.27 -5.62 -24.46
CA LEU A 236 3.61 -5.06 -24.32
C LEU A 236 4.12 -5.10 -22.87
N VAL A 237 3.27 -4.75 -21.90
CA VAL A 237 3.59 -4.82 -20.45
C VAL A 237 3.86 -6.26 -20.02
N HIS A 238 3.03 -7.20 -20.45
CA HIS A 238 3.16 -8.62 -20.10
C HIS A 238 4.41 -9.26 -20.73
N VAL A 239 4.69 -8.94 -21.99
CA VAL A 239 5.90 -9.42 -22.68
C VAL A 239 7.16 -8.81 -22.06
N ALA A 240 7.15 -7.52 -21.70
CA ALA A 240 8.25 -6.90 -20.98
C ALA A 240 8.50 -7.58 -19.61
N GLY A 241 7.44 -7.88 -18.86
CA GLY A 241 7.52 -8.61 -17.60
C GLY A 241 7.96 -10.07 -17.75
N LEU A 242 7.59 -10.74 -18.84
CA LEU A 242 8.06 -12.10 -19.14
C LEU A 242 9.55 -12.09 -19.52
N ALA A 243 9.99 -11.17 -20.38
CA ALA A 243 11.39 -11.02 -20.77
C ALA A 243 12.29 -10.75 -19.55
N ASP A 244 11.83 -9.92 -18.61
CA ASP A 244 12.54 -9.64 -17.35
C ASP A 244 12.65 -10.90 -16.46
N ARG A 245 11.57 -11.69 -16.34
CA ARG A 245 11.59 -12.98 -15.61
C ARG A 245 12.53 -14.00 -16.23
N LEU A 246 12.66 -14.00 -17.56
CA LEU A 246 13.60 -14.84 -18.31
C LEU A 246 15.05 -14.27 -18.31
N ARG A 247 15.30 -13.17 -17.59
CA ARG A 247 16.60 -12.47 -17.53
C ARG A 247 17.08 -11.93 -18.88
N TRP A 248 16.17 -11.69 -19.82
CA TRP A 248 16.46 -11.04 -21.10
C TRP A 248 16.50 -9.52 -20.94
N VAL A 249 17.48 -9.03 -20.16
CA VAL A 249 17.58 -7.63 -19.71
C VAL A 249 17.55 -6.63 -20.87
N ARG A 250 18.19 -6.94 -22.00
CA ARG A 250 18.19 -6.08 -23.19
C ARG A 250 16.81 -5.98 -23.84
N VAL A 251 16.09 -7.09 -23.94
CA VAL A 251 14.75 -7.15 -24.53
C VAL A 251 13.76 -6.44 -23.62
N ALA A 252 13.77 -6.75 -22.31
CA ALA A 252 12.96 -6.04 -21.33
C ALA A 252 13.23 -4.53 -21.34
N GLY A 253 14.50 -4.14 -21.45
CA GLY A 253 14.93 -2.74 -21.57
C GLY A 253 14.45 -2.04 -22.84
N ALA A 254 14.37 -2.74 -23.97
CA ALA A 254 13.82 -2.20 -25.22
C ALA A 254 12.29 -2.06 -25.14
N LEU A 255 11.60 -3.10 -24.69
CA LEU A 255 10.14 -3.12 -24.60
C LEU A 255 9.60 -2.07 -23.62
N ARG A 256 10.24 -1.90 -22.45
CA ARG A 256 9.78 -0.93 -21.44
C ARG A 256 9.80 0.52 -21.93
N ARG A 257 10.63 0.87 -22.94
CA ARG A 257 10.68 2.24 -23.50
C ARG A 257 9.35 2.68 -24.09
N PHE A 258 8.51 1.74 -24.50
CA PHE A 258 7.18 1.97 -25.04
C PHE A 258 6.08 1.95 -23.96
N VAL A 259 6.46 1.86 -22.68
CA VAL A 259 5.57 1.70 -21.53
C VAL A 259 5.72 2.89 -20.56
N PRO A 260 5.27 4.12 -20.93
CA PRO A 260 5.36 5.27 -20.04
C PRO A 260 4.36 5.18 -18.87
N SER A 261 4.81 5.47 -17.65
CA SER A 261 3.97 5.60 -16.44
C SER A 261 2.74 6.49 -16.66
N ALA A 262 2.93 7.64 -17.31
CA ALA A 262 1.84 8.59 -17.61
C ALA A 262 0.65 7.97 -18.37
N ARG A 263 0.85 6.88 -19.11
CA ARG A 263 -0.26 6.17 -19.79
C ARG A 263 -1.06 5.31 -18.81
N PHE A 264 -0.40 4.67 -17.84
CA PHE A 264 -1.09 3.98 -16.75
C PHE A 264 -1.86 4.96 -15.90
N GLU A 265 -1.26 6.09 -15.55
CA GLU A 265 -1.91 7.12 -14.74
C GLU A 265 -3.20 7.64 -15.38
N ARG A 266 -3.16 7.92 -16.69
CA ARG A 266 -4.38 8.28 -17.43
C ARG A 266 -5.43 7.17 -17.46
N GLY A 267 -5.01 5.92 -17.70
CA GLY A 267 -5.94 4.79 -17.73
C GLY A 267 -6.60 4.53 -16.38
N CYS A 268 -5.82 4.51 -15.30
CA CYS A 268 -6.32 4.40 -13.93
C CYS A 268 -7.22 5.58 -13.57
N GLY A 269 -6.84 6.80 -13.95
CA GLY A 269 -7.64 7.99 -13.71
C GLY A 269 -8.98 7.99 -14.44
N ALA A 270 -9.00 7.55 -15.70
CA ALA A 270 -10.23 7.38 -16.48
C ALA A 270 -11.14 6.30 -15.88
N LEU A 271 -10.57 5.15 -15.49
CA LEU A 271 -11.31 4.07 -14.85
C LEU A 271 -11.96 4.52 -13.54
N LEU A 272 -11.19 5.18 -12.67
CA LEU A 272 -11.65 5.61 -11.35
C LEU A 272 -12.49 6.89 -11.38
N GLY A 273 -12.47 7.63 -12.49
CA GLY A 273 -13.04 8.96 -12.59
C GLY A 273 -12.38 9.96 -11.63
N ALA A 274 -11.06 9.86 -11.47
CA ALA A 274 -10.25 10.63 -10.52
C ALA A 274 -8.89 10.99 -11.12
N ARG A 275 -8.22 12.03 -10.61
CA ARG A 275 -6.84 12.32 -11.02
C ARG A 275 -5.89 11.36 -10.31
N PHE A 276 -5.29 10.43 -11.04
CA PHE A 276 -4.40 9.40 -10.49
C PHE A 276 -2.94 9.69 -10.86
N GLN A 277 -2.02 9.54 -9.91
CA GLN A 277 -0.57 9.64 -10.16
C GLN A 277 0.22 8.63 -9.32
N PHE A 278 1.40 8.24 -9.79
CA PHE A 278 2.36 7.47 -8.99
C PHE A 278 3.30 8.37 -8.21
N VAL A 279 3.69 7.93 -7.02
CA VAL A 279 4.73 8.56 -6.19
C VAL A 279 5.83 7.54 -5.94
N VAL A 280 7.07 7.90 -6.25
CA VAL A 280 8.21 6.99 -6.14
C VAL A 280 8.97 7.19 -4.83
N THR A 281 9.15 6.14 -4.04
CA THR A 281 10.05 6.07 -2.89
C THR A 281 11.25 5.15 -3.15
N ARG A 282 12.27 5.27 -2.30
CA ARG A 282 13.62 4.71 -2.52
C ARG A 282 14.20 3.96 -1.32
N ALA A 283 13.50 3.92 -0.18
CA ALA A 283 13.93 3.09 0.96
C ALA A 283 13.55 1.63 0.73
N GLY A 284 12.28 1.39 0.41
CA GLY A 284 11.75 0.14 -0.13
C GLY A 284 10.97 -0.71 0.86
N GLY A 285 11.06 -0.45 2.16
CA GLY A 285 10.34 -1.16 3.21
C GLY A 285 8.82 -1.18 3.01
N CYS A 286 8.23 -0.10 2.52
CA CYS A 286 6.78 -0.01 2.25
C CYS A 286 6.28 -0.86 1.07
N ALA A 287 7.18 -1.52 0.33
CA ALA A 287 6.81 -2.48 -0.72
C ALA A 287 7.08 -3.94 -0.33
N VAL A 288 7.49 -4.22 0.91
CA VAL A 288 7.79 -5.59 1.37
C VAL A 288 6.71 -6.08 2.31
N ASP A 289 5.82 -6.88 1.74
CA ASP A 289 4.72 -7.59 2.39
C ASP A 289 5.03 -9.09 2.60
N ILE A 290 4.40 -9.70 3.60
CA ILE A 290 4.54 -11.14 3.90
C ILE A 290 3.31 -11.89 3.38
N ASP A 291 3.47 -12.60 2.27
CA ASP A 291 2.36 -13.26 1.57
C ASP A 291 2.29 -14.78 1.76
N ASN A 292 3.38 -15.42 2.17
CA ASN A 292 3.46 -16.88 2.34
C ASN A 292 4.54 -17.27 3.35
N GLU A 293 4.57 -18.56 3.70
CA GLU A 293 5.51 -19.10 4.69
C GLU A 293 6.99 -18.89 4.34
N ARG A 294 7.35 -18.85 3.05
CA ARG A 294 8.74 -18.60 2.64
C ARG A 294 9.14 -17.15 2.89
N ASP A 295 8.23 -16.20 2.60
CA ASP A 295 8.46 -14.78 2.85
C ASP A 295 8.52 -14.51 4.36
N TYR A 296 7.66 -15.17 5.14
CA TYR A 296 7.70 -15.12 6.59
C TYR A 296 9.03 -15.66 7.14
N ALA A 297 9.46 -16.85 6.70
CA ALA A 297 10.71 -17.46 7.16
C ALA A 297 11.95 -16.61 6.80
N ALA A 298 11.96 -16.01 5.60
CA ALA A 298 13.00 -15.09 5.18
C ALA A 298 13.00 -13.82 6.05
N SER A 299 11.83 -13.23 6.27
CA SER A 299 11.66 -12.02 7.09
C SER A 299 12.08 -12.27 8.53
N ALA A 300 11.65 -13.37 9.15
CA ALA A 300 12.02 -13.74 10.52
C ALA A 300 13.52 -13.97 10.68
N ARG A 301 14.16 -14.68 9.72
CA ARG A 301 15.60 -14.95 9.75
C ARG A 301 16.44 -13.68 9.64
N HIS A 302 16.03 -12.75 8.78
CA HIS A 302 16.82 -11.58 8.43
C HIS A 302 16.32 -10.28 9.08
N PHE A 303 15.34 -10.36 9.98
CA PHE A 303 14.60 -9.21 10.46
C PHE A 303 15.48 -8.07 10.94
N GLU A 304 16.36 -8.31 11.91
CA GLU A 304 17.21 -7.28 12.50
C GLU A 304 18.14 -6.63 11.46
N ALA A 305 18.74 -7.47 10.60
CA ALA A 305 19.64 -6.99 9.56
C ALA A 305 18.91 -6.12 8.52
N TRP A 306 17.76 -6.59 8.03
CA TRP A 306 16.94 -5.88 7.06
C TRP A 306 16.34 -4.61 7.66
N ARG A 307 15.82 -4.67 8.88
CA ARG A 307 15.25 -3.52 9.58
C ARG A 307 16.29 -2.43 9.81
N ARG A 308 17.50 -2.79 10.27
CA ARG A 308 18.59 -1.84 10.44
C ARG A 308 19.00 -1.21 9.11
N ALA A 309 19.24 -2.03 8.08
CA ALA A 309 19.60 -1.53 6.74
C ALA A 309 18.54 -0.59 6.17
N GLN A 310 17.25 -0.89 6.39
CA GLN A 310 16.15 -0.03 5.97
C GLN A 310 16.11 1.30 6.72
N ARG A 311 16.28 1.29 8.04
CA ARG A 311 16.34 2.53 8.84
C ARG A 311 17.50 3.43 8.41
N GLU A 312 18.71 2.87 8.30
CA GLU A 312 19.89 3.60 7.86
C GLU A 312 19.73 4.17 6.45
N ARG A 313 19.15 3.39 5.53
CA ARG A 313 18.87 3.83 4.16
C ARG A 313 17.83 4.95 4.13
N ALA A 314 16.73 4.79 4.86
CA ALA A 314 15.65 5.77 4.90
C ALA A 314 16.13 7.09 5.51
N GLU A 315 16.89 7.05 6.60
CA GLU A 315 17.50 8.23 7.21
C GLU A 315 18.52 8.90 6.28
N ARG A 316 19.37 8.13 5.57
CA ARG A 316 20.31 8.70 4.60
C ARG A 316 19.61 9.40 3.42
N ILE A 317 18.47 8.87 2.95
CA ILE A 317 17.77 9.40 1.78
C ILE A 317 16.85 10.57 2.15
N TYR A 318 16.12 10.45 3.27
CA TYR A 318 15.04 11.37 3.64
C TYR A 318 15.38 12.28 4.82
N GLY A 319 16.51 12.03 5.48
CA GLY A 319 16.90 12.71 6.71
C GLY A 319 16.16 12.17 7.95
N PRO A 320 16.47 12.73 9.13
CA PRO A 320 15.70 12.48 10.33
C PRO A 320 14.28 13.04 10.18
N LEU A 321 13.33 12.44 10.88
CA LEU A 321 11.99 13.03 10.98
C LEU A 321 12.07 14.36 11.75
N PRO A 322 11.31 15.39 11.34
CA PRO A 322 11.17 16.59 12.15
C PRO A 322 10.60 16.22 13.52
N LEU A 323 11.21 16.75 14.57
CA LEU A 323 10.70 16.60 15.93
C LEU A 323 9.26 17.12 15.99
N PRO A 324 8.36 16.48 16.75
CA PRO A 324 7.04 17.04 17.01
C PRO A 324 7.24 18.45 17.55
N SER A 325 6.70 19.46 16.87
CA SER A 325 6.69 20.82 17.39
C SER A 325 6.01 20.80 18.75
N ALA A 326 6.71 21.27 19.80
CA ALA A 326 6.29 21.25 21.19
C ALA A 326 5.09 22.17 21.50
N GLY A 327 4.11 22.30 20.60
CA GLY A 327 3.15 23.41 20.57
C GLY A 327 1.69 23.05 20.32
N GLU A 328 1.27 21.78 20.37
CA GLU A 328 -0.15 21.40 20.32
C GLU A 328 -0.51 20.27 21.30
N ALA A 329 0.19 20.20 22.44
CA ALA A 329 -0.43 19.64 23.63
C ALA A 329 -1.34 20.72 24.23
N THR A 330 -2.56 20.35 24.62
CA THR A 330 -3.64 21.20 25.16
C THR A 330 -4.39 22.10 24.17
N ARG A 331 -5.54 21.61 23.68
CA ARG A 331 -6.85 22.17 24.02
C ARG A 331 -7.96 21.14 23.87
#